data_AF-A0A5B7D978-F1
#
_entry.id   AF-A0A5B7D978-F1
#
_cell.length_a   1.000
_cell.length_b   1.000
_cell.length_c   1.000
_cell.angle_alpha   90.00
_cell.angle_beta   90.00
_cell.angle_gamma   90.00
#
_symmetry.space_group_name_H-M   'P 1'
#
loop_
_entity.id
_entity.type
_entity.pdbx_description
1 polymer ?
#
loop_
_entity_poly.entity_id
_entity_poly.type
_entity_poly.pdbx_seq_one_letter_code
_entity_poly.pdbx_strand_id
1 'polypeptide(L)'
;MASQDPELRSHVHQEVVGTPILYLHQSAPTLEKPTKKSVAAAQAPGSKLSSHEETTLKTMKRKHFGETIQEPPRKKKKAKNPHSLSCKKSKKVKQANQQKTDGKRKRKRHKRKGGAAKDMSRRSLKRASKMAPHAARCVAAMTSPSQPIRKDQAIH
;
A
#
# COMPACT_ATOMS: atom_id res chain seq x y z
N MET A 1 -21.40 -8.59 -13.22
CA MET A 1 -22.86 -8.51 -13.00
C MET A 1 -23.12 -8.01 -11.58
N ALA A 2 -24.05 -7.08 -11.40
CA ALA A 2 -24.44 -6.57 -10.08
C ALA A 2 -25.92 -6.93 -9.83
N SER A 3 -26.19 -7.92 -8.98
CA SER A 3 -27.54 -8.39 -8.65
C SER A 3 -27.64 -8.78 -7.17
N GLN A 4 -28.84 -8.64 -6.59
CA GLN A 4 -29.15 -9.03 -5.21
C GLN A 4 -29.79 -10.41 -5.09
N ASP A 5 -30.28 -10.97 -6.20
CA ASP A 5 -30.97 -12.26 -6.19
C ASP A 5 -29.99 -13.41 -5.96
N PRO A 6 -30.12 -14.18 -4.85
CA PRO A 6 -29.16 -15.23 -4.51
C PRO A 6 -29.09 -16.37 -5.52
N GLU A 7 -30.23 -16.74 -6.10
CA GLU A 7 -30.35 -17.85 -7.06
C GLU A 7 -29.68 -17.49 -8.39
N LEU A 8 -30.04 -16.33 -8.96
CA LEU A 8 -29.46 -15.83 -10.20
C LEU A 8 -27.94 -15.68 -10.07
N ARG A 9 -27.50 -15.16 -8.93
CA ARG A 9 -26.09 -15.03 -8.62
C ARG A 9 -25.39 -16.39 -8.59
N SER A 10 -25.95 -17.36 -7.87
CA SER A 10 -25.36 -18.69 -7.75
C SER A 10 -25.27 -19.39 -9.11
N HIS A 11 -26.31 -19.25 -9.93
CA HIS A 11 -26.35 -19.78 -11.28
C HIS A 11 -25.23 -19.16 -12.15
N VAL A 12 -25.16 -17.82 -12.21
CA VAL A 12 -24.15 -17.11 -13.00
C VAL A 12 -22.74 -17.38 -12.49
N HIS A 13 -22.55 -17.49 -11.17
CA HIS A 13 -21.26 -17.81 -10.56
C HIS A 13 -20.72 -19.16 -11.03
N GLN A 14 -21.60 -20.16 -11.10
CA GLN A 14 -21.24 -21.54 -11.45
C GLN A 14 -21.10 -21.77 -12.96
N GLU A 15 -21.92 -21.09 -13.76
CA GLU A 15 -22.02 -21.29 -15.20
C GLU A 15 -21.07 -20.40 -15.99
N VAL A 16 -20.96 -19.13 -15.62
CA VAL A 16 -20.21 -18.13 -16.40
C VAL A 16 -18.82 -17.91 -15.81
N VAL A 17 -17.81 -18.41 -16.51
CA VAL A 17 -16.39 -18.23 -16.20
C VAL A 17 -15.97 -16.77 -16.47
N GLY A 18 -15.17 -16.17 -15.56
CA GLY A 18 -14.59 -14.84 -15.78
C GLY A 18 -15.50 -13.64 -15.47
N THR A 19 -16.73 -13.86 -14.98
CA THR A 19 -17.64 -12.76 -14.65
C THR A 19 -17.50 -12.34 -13.18
N PRO A 20 -17.16 -11.07 -12.88
CA PRO A 20 -17.17 -10.57 -11.51
C PRO A 20 -18.60 -10.37 -11.03
N ILE A 21 -18.92 -10.90 -9.85
CA ILE A 21 -20.24 -10.77 -9.22
C ILE A 21 -20.15 -9.80 -8.05
N LEU A 22 -20.98 -8.75 -8.12
CA LEU A 22 -21.11 -7.71 -7.10
C LEU A 22 -22.52 -7.75 -6.49
N TYR A 23 -22.63 -7.62 -5.18
CA TYR A 23 -23.90 -7.55 -4.47
C TYR A 23 -23.77 -6.62 -3.26
N LEU A 24 -24.89 -6.23 -2.65
CA LEU A 24 -24.86 -5.42 -1.44
C LEU A 24 -25.08 -6.34 -0.23
N HIS A 25 -24.10 -6.41 0.64
CA HIS A 25 -24.28 -6.98 1.96
C HIS A 25 -24.48 -5.82 2.93
N GLN A 26 -25.71 -5.65 3.43
CA GLN A 26 -26.11 -4.43 4.14
C GLN A 26 -25.89 -3.19 3.25
N SER A 27 -25.09 -2.22 3.69
CA SER A 27 -24.76 -1.00 2.93
C SER A 27 -23.42 -1.07 2.18
N ALA A 28 -22.77 -2.24 2.13
CA ALA A 28 -21.45 -2.39 1.54
C ALA A 28 -21.47 -3.22 0.24
N PRO A 29 -20.93 -2.68 -0.88
CA PRO A 29 -20.74 -3.46 -2.10
C PRO A 29 -19.67 -4.52 -1.85
N THR A 30 -20.05 -5.78 -2.02
CA THR A 30 -19.20 -6.95 -1.78
C THR A 30 -18.97 -7.66 -3.11
N LEU A 31 -17.70 -7.89 -3.42
CA LEU A 31 -17.28 -8.66 -4.58
C LEU A 31 -17.11 -10.13 -4.19
N GLU A 32 -17.76 -11.03 -4.93
CA GLU A 32 -17.61 -12.46 -4.70
C GLU A 32 -16.25 -12.99 -5.17
N LYS A 33 -15.76 -14.02 -4.49
CA LYS A 33 -14.55 -14.74 -4.92
C LYS A 33 -14.82 -15.45 -6.25
N PRO A 34 -13.85 -15.50 -7.18
CA PRO A 34 -14.02 -16.23 -8.43
C PRO A 34 -14.16 -17.75 -8.18
N THR A 35 -14.89 -18.44 -9.05
CA THR A 35 -15.00 -19.91 -8.99
C THR A 35 -13.69 -20.61 -9.34
N LYS A 36 -13.56 -21.85 -8.88
CA LYS A 36 -12.42 -22.72 -9.23
C LYS A 36 -12.26 -22.87 -10.75
N LYS A 37 -13.38 -22.95 -11.49
CA LYS A 37 -13.39 -22.99 -12.96
C LYS A 37 -12.75 -21.72 -13.56
N SER A 38 -13.13 -20.55 -13.06
CA SER A 38 -12.54 -19.27 -13.48
C SER A 38 -11.06 -19.14 -13.15
N VAL A 39 -10.65 -19.62 -11.99
CA VAL A 39 -9.22 -19.62 -11.60
C VAL A 39 -8.41 -20.57 -12.48
N ALA A 40 -8.93 -21.77 -12.75
CA ALA A 40 -8.27 -22.74 -13.62
C ALA A 40 -8.14 -22.22 -15.06
N ALA A 41 -9.19 -21.60 -15.61
CA ALA A 41 -9.16 -20.98 -16.93
C ALA A 41 -8.11 -19.86 -17.01
N ALA A 42 -8.00 -19.03 -15.97
CA ALA A 42 -6.97 -17.98 -15.92
C ALA A 42 -5.54 -18.55 -15.87
N GLN A 43 -5.35 -19.70 -15.20
CA GLN A 43 -4.04 -20.36 -15.07
C GLN A 43 -3.66 -21.26 -16.26
N ALA A 44 -4.57 -21.48 -17.20
CA ALA A 44 -4.33 -22.33 -18.36
C ALA A 44 -3.13 -21.82 -19.18
N PRO A 45 -2.24 -22.70 -19.70
CA PRO A 45 -0.99 -22.29 -20.33
C PRO A 45 -1.18 -21.42 -21.59
N GLY A 46 -2.34 -21.48 -22.24
CA GLY A 46 -2.69 -20.66 -23.41
C GLY A 46 -3.22 -19.25 -23.09
N SER A 47 -3.43 -18.89 -21.82
CA SER A 47 -3.81 -17.52 -21.43
C SER A 47 -2.62 -16.57 -21.28
N LYS A 48 -1.41 -17.06 -21.55
CA LYS A 48 -0.17 -16.30 -21.41
C LYS A 48 0.07 -15.44 -22.64
N LEU A 49 0.76 -14.32 -22.40
CA LEU A 49 1.17 -13.38 -23.42
C LEU A 49 2.10 -14.03 -24.44
N SER A 50 2.04 -13.57 -25.69
CA SER A 50 3.05 -13.91 -26.69
C SER A 50 4.42 -13.39 -26.26
N SER A 51 5.50 -14.06 -26.69
CA SER A 51 6.88 -13.67 -26.37
C SER A 51 7.17 -12.19 -26.70
N HIS A 52 6.57 -11.67 -27.79
CA HIS A 52 6.69 -10.27 -28.18
C HIS A 52 5.93 -9.31 -27.23
N GLU A 53 4.76 -9.72 -26.75
CA GLU A 53 3.97 -8.93 -25.81
C GLU A 53 4.68 -8.85 -24.45
N GLU A 54 5.30 -9.94 -24.02
CA GLU A 54 6.10 -9.96 -22.80
C GLU A 54 7.29 -9.00 -22.85
N THR A 55 8.03 -8.97 -23.96
CA THR A 55 9.17 -8.06 -24.12
C THR A 55 8.71 -6.61 -24.19
N THR A 56 7.60 -6.34 -24.89
CA THR A 56 6.99 -5.01 -24.95
C THR A 56 6.57 -4.54 -23.55
N LEU A 57 5.91 -5.38 -22.76
CA LEU A 57 5.55 -5.04 -21.38
C LEU A 57 6.77 -4.82 -20.49
N LYS A 58 7.82 -5.63 -20.61
CA LYS A 58 9.06 -5.45 -19.85
C LYS A 58 9.71 -4.10 -20.17
N THR A 59 9.80 -3.73 -21.45
CA THR A 59 10.36 -2.44 -21.86
C THR A 59 9.52 -1.26 -21.37
N MET A 60 8.19 -1.33 -21.52
CA MET A 60 7.27 -0.29 -21.02
C MET A 60 7.35 -0.11 -19.51
N LYS A 61 7.37 -1.21 -18.75
CA LYS A 61 7.53 -1.17 -17.29
C LYS A 61 8.85 -0.51 -16.90
N ARG A 62 9.95 -0.86 -17.57
CA ARG A 62 11.27 -0.26 -17.30
C ARG A 62 11.31 1.23 -17.61
N LYS A 63 10.63 1.67 -18.68
CA LYS A 63 10.53 3.10 -19.07
C LYS A 63 9.75 3.92 -18.05
N HIS A 64 8.63 3.40 -17.52
CA HIS A 64 7.75 4.17 -16.63
C HIS A 64 8.06 4.03 -15.14
N PHE A 65 8.42 2.83 -14.68
CA PHE A 65 8.65 2.52 -13.27
C PHE A 65 10.13 2.39 -12.91
N GLY A 66 11.03 2.46 -13.91
CA GLY A 66 12.46 2.18 -13.73
C GLY A 66 12.75 0.67 -13.65
N GLU A 67 14.00 0.33 -13.34
CA GLU A 67 14.37 -1.06 -13.08
C GLU A 67 13.74 -1.56 -11.78
N THR A 68 13.27 -2.80 -11.77
CA THR A 68 12.86 -3.48 -10.56
C THR A 68 14.10 -3.72 -9.70
N ILE A 69 14.42 -2.75 -8.84
CA ILE A 69 15.39 -2.94 -7.77
C ILE A 69 14.76 -3.92 -6.80
N GLN A 70 15.25 -5.17 -6.77
CA GLN A 70 14.90 -6.07 -5.69
C GLN A 70 15.44 -5.44 -4.40
N GLU A 71 14.55 -4.90 -3.56
CA GLU A 71 14.98 -4.39 -2.25
C GLU A 71 15.68 -5.52 -1.49
N PRO A 72 16.92 -5.32 -1.02
CA PRO A 72 17.60 -6.35 -0.26
C PRO A 72 16.77 -6.69 0.98
N PRO A 73 16.75 -7.96 1.39
CA PRO A 73 15.98 -8.37 2.56
C PRO A 73 16.41 -7.55 3.78
N ARG A 74 15.47 -6.82 4.37
CA ARG A 74 15.73 -5.99 5.55
C ARG A 74 16.26 -6.88 6.66
N LYS A 75 17.50 -6.64 7.10
CA LYS A 75 18.11 -7.35 8.24
C LYS A 75 17.21 -7.18 9.46
N LYS A 76 16.57 -8.28 9.89
CA LYS A 76 15.79 -8.29 11.14
C LYS A 76 16.73 -7.96 12.29
N LYS A 77 16.36 -7.00 13.13
CA LYS A 77 17.10 -6.73 14.37
C LYS A 77 17.03 -7.99 15.23
N LYS A 78 18.18 -8.54 15.61
CA LYS A 78 18.26 -9.69 16.53
C LYS A 78 17.41 -9.37 17.76
N ALA A 79 16.69 -10.38 18.28
CA ALA A 79 16.03 -10.25 19.57
C ALA A 79 17.07 -9.76 20.57
N LYS A 80 16.84 -8.56 21.14
CA LYS A 80 17.68 -8.09 22.23
C LYS A 80 17.41 -9.04 23.38
N ASN A 81 18.34 -9.97 23.62
CA ASN A 81 18.40 -10.67 24.90
C ASN A 81 18.25 -9.61 26.00
N PRO A 82 17.48 -9.87 27.05
CA PRO A 82 17.43 -8.95 28.17
C PRO A 82 18.87 -8.66 28.56
N HIS A 83 19.26 -7.40 28.38
CA HIS A 83 20.56 -6.90 28.77
C HIS A 83 20.80 -7.36 30.20
N SER A 84 21.97 -7.91 30.53
CA SER A 84 22.25 -8.52 31.85
C SER A 84 22.02 -7.57 33.04
N LEU A 85 21.99 -6.26 32.79
CA LEU A 85 21.65 -5.21 33.76
C LEU A 85 20.20 -4.68 33.67
N SER A 86 19.36 -5.19 32.75
CA SER A 86 17.95 -4.82 32.63
C SER A 86 17.09 -5.67 33.58
N CYS A 87 17.19 -5.38 34.87
CA CYS A 87 16.29 -5.85 35.92
C CYS A 87 14.88 -5.23 35.80
N LYS A 88 14.21 -5.34 34.64
CA LYS A 88 12.77 -5.07 34.56
C LYS A 88 12.08 -6.17 35.35
N LYS A 89 11.73 -5.86 36.60
CA LYS A 89 11.01 -6.74 37.53
C LYS A 89 9.85 -7.41 36.79
N SER A 90 9.90 -8.74 36.68
CA SER A 90 8.77 -9.53 36.20
C SER A 90 7.55 -9.17 37.05
N LYS A 91 6.44 -8.81 36.39
CA LYS A 91 5.17 -8.55 37.08
C LYS A 91 4.61 -9.90 37.54
N LYS A 92 4.95 -10.31 38.78
CA LYS A 92 4.21 -11.38 39.46
C LYS A 92 2.76 -10.93 39.62
N VAL A 93 1.83 -11.71 39.09
CA VAL A 93 0.39 -11.61 39.34
C VAL A 93 0.19 -11.82 40.84
N LYS A 94 -0.25 -10.79 41.56
CA LYS A 94 -0.54 -10.87 43.00
C LYS A 94 -2.00 -11.26 43.17
N GLN A 95 -2.26 -12.43 43.75
CA GLN A 95 -3.57 -12.78 44.29
C GLN A 95 -3.89 -11.85 45.46
N ALA A 96 -5.11 -11.33 45.47
CA ALA A 96 -5.57 -10.33 46.40
C ALA A 96 -5.91 -10.98 47.74
N ASN A 97 -5.17 -10.62 48.79
CA ASN A 97 -5.75 -10.39 50.11
C ASN A 97 -4.74 -9.60 50.94
N GLN A 98 -5.12 -8.42 51.43
CA GLN A 98 -4.74 -7.95 52.76
C GLN A 98 -5.40 -6.61 53.08
N GLN A 99 -6.01 -6.62 54.26
CA GLN A 99 -6.66 -5.54 54.95
C GLN A 99 -5.66 -4.44 55.35
N LYS A 100 -6.23 -3.25 55.56
CA LYS A 100 -5.58 -1.97 55.85
C LYS A 100 -4.88 -1.99 57.21
N THR A 101 -3.79 -1.23 57.35
CA THR A 101 -3.60 -0.28 58.48
C THR A 101 -2.60 0.82 58.12
N ASP A 102 -2.79 1.93 58.82
CA ASP A 102 -2.29 3.28 58.65
C ASP A 102 -0.77 3.48 58.57
N GLY A 103 -0.40 4.44 57.72
CA GLY A 103 0.96 4.97 57.62
C GLY A 103 0.99 6.22 56.75
N LYS A 104 0.58 7.37 57.31
CA LYS A 104 0.72 8.70 56.69
C LYS A 104 2.18 8.92 56.24
N ARG A 105 2.42 9.20 54.95
CA ARG A 105 3.11 10.46 54.53
C ARG A 105 3.31 10.66 53.01
N LYS A 106 2.91 11.88 52.62
CA LYS A 106 3.44 12.81 51.60
C LYS A 106 3.24 12.50 50.11
N ARG A 107 2.12 13.03 49.61
CA ARG A 107 1.82 13.38 48.21
C ARG A 107 2.90 14.31 47.62
N LYS A 108 3.63 13.85 46.60
CA LYS A 108 4.46 14.72 45.73
C LYS A 108 3.70 15.03 44.44
N ARG A 109 2.99 16.14 44.39
CA ARG A 109 2.31 16.63 43.17
C ARG A 109 3.35 17.31 42.28
N HIS A 110 3.80 16.66 41.21
CA HIS A 110 4.55 17.35 40.17
C HIS A 110 3.59 18.25 39.37
N LYS A 111 3.75 19.57 39.55
CA LYS A 111 3.07 20.62 38.79
C LYS A 111 3.54 20.53 37.33
N ARG A 112 2.73 19.91 36.44
CA ARG A 112 2.92 20.08 35.00
C ARG A 112 2.56 21.53 34.67
N LYS A 113 3.58 22.37 34.45
CA LYS A 113 3.38 23.67 33.79
C LYS A 113 2.75 23.38 32.43
N GLY A 114 1.64 24.06 32.16
CA GLY A 114 0.84 23.89 30.95
C GLY A 114 1.66 24.01 29.67
N GLY A 115 1.31 23.20 28.68
CA GLY A 115 1.98 23.17 27.39
C GLY A 115 1.22 22.41 26.32
N ALA A 116 -0.12 22.39 26.39
CA ALA A 116 -0.98 21.84 25.33
C ALA A 116 -0.93 22.65 24.01
N ALA A 117 -0.25 23.80 23.99
CA ALA A 117 -0.18 24.69 22.83
C ALA A 117 1.01 24.41 21.89
N LYS A 118 2.03 23.62 22.27
CA LYS A 118 3.26 23.45 21.45
C LYS A 118 3.22 22.26 20.48
N ASP A 119 2.22 21.38 20.56
CA ASP A 119 2.14 20.19 19.69
C ASP A 119 1.46 20.49 18.33
N MET A 120 0.61 21.52 18.26
CA MET A 120 -0.09 21.90 17.02
C MET A 120 0.84 22.57 15.99
N SER A 121 1.77 23.42 16.44
CA SER A 121 2.73 24.13 15.57
C SER A 121 3.69 23.17 14.86
N ARG A 122 4.19 22.14 15.56
CA ARG A 122 5.13 21.17 14.97
C ARG A 122 4.48 20.25 13.93
N ARG A 123 3.17 20.00 14.04
CA ARG A 123 2.42 19.23 13.04
C ARG A 123 2.12 20.04 11.78
N SER A 124 1.86 21.35 11.91
CA SER A 124 1.60 22.22 10.75
C SER A 124 2.85 22.40 9.87
N LEU A 125 4.01 22.66 10.48
CA LEU A 125 5.27 22.84 9.75
C LEU A 125 5.71 21.59 8.97
N LYS A 126 5.41 20.39 9.49
CA LYS A 126 5.73 19.12 8.80
C LYS A 126 4.79 18.77 7.65
N ARG A 127 3.57 19.35 7.60
CA ARG A 127 2.67 19.21 6.44
C ARG A 127 3.03 20.22 5.35
N ALA A 128 3.45 21.43 5.72
CA ALA A 128 3.87 22.46 4.77
C ALA A 128 5.13 22.06 3.97
N SER A 129 6.11 21.39 4.59
CA SER A 129 7.31 20.92 3.87
C SER A 129 7.07 19.73 2.93
N LYS A 130 5.85 19.18 2.88
CA LYS A 130 5.49 18.02 2.05
C LYS A 130 4.61 18.38 0.86
N MET A 131 4.30 19.67 0.68
CA MET A 131 3.61 20.19 -0.50
C MET A 131 4.35 21.44 -1.01
N ALA A 132 5.32 21.22 -1.90
CA ALA A 132 5.78 22.23 -2.84
C ALA A 132 5.50 21.72 -4.27
N PRO A 133 5.07 22.60 -5.19
CA PRO A 133 4.33 22.22 -6.39
C PRO A 133 5.22 21.69 -7.52
N HIS A 134 4.74 20.64 -8.18
CA HIS A 134 5.25 20.13 -9.46
C HIS A 134 4.80 21.03 -10.62
N ALA A 135 5.14 22.32 -10.56
CA ALA A 135 4.76 23.33 -11.55
C ALA A 135 5.99 24.14 -11.97
N ALA A 136 7.01 23.47 -12.52
CA ALA A 136 8.14 24.13 -13.17
C ALA A 136 8.92 23.14 -14.07
N ARG A 137 8.27 22.60 -15.12
CA ARG A 137 9.00 21.99 -16.26
C ARG A 137 8.09 21.73 -17.48
N CYS A 138 7.34 22.75 -17.90
CA CYS A 138 6.56 22.70 -19.14
C CYS A 138 6.70 24.00 -19.95
N VAL A 139 7.90 24.40 -20.38
CA VAL A 139 8.08 25.50 -21.37
C VAL A 139 9.27 25.28 -22.34
N ALA A 140 9.82 24.07 -22.52
CA ALA A 140 10.99 23.91 -23.39
C ALA A 140 10.95 22.64 -24.25
N ALA A 141 9.91 22.47 -25.08
CA ALA A 141 9.91 21.47 -26.15
C ALA A 141 8.89 21.76 -27.28
N MET A 142 8.54 23.03 -27.54
CA MET A 142 7.64 23.42 -28.63
C MET A 142 8.34 24.35 -29.62
N THR A 143 9.39 23.86 -30.27
CA THR A 143 9.87 24.39 -31.55
C THR A 143 10.59 23.26 -32.28
N SER A 144 9.85 22.49 -33.07
CA SER A 144 10.41 21.59 -34.08
C SER A 144 10.80 22.43 -35.31
N PRO A 145 12.08 22.48 -35.73
CA PRO A 145 12.41 22.99 -37.05
C PRO A 145 12.02 21.94 -38.10
N SER A 146 11.06 22.34 -38.94
CA SER A 146 10.79 21.78 -40.26
C SER A 146 12.10 21.48 -41.00
N GLN A 147 12.28 20.24 -41.47
CA GLN A 147 13.35 19.91 -42.41
C GLN A 147 12.72 19.59 -43.79
N PRO A 148 13.21 20.20 -44.87
CA PRO A 148 12.60 20.11 -46.19
C PRO A 148 12.89 18.76 -46.87
N ILE A 149 11.88 18.28 -47.60
CA ILE A 149 11.94 17.16 -48.53
C ILE A 149 12.98 17.48 -49.61
N ARG A 150 14.08 16.72 -49.63
CA ARG A 150 15.00 16.72 -50.77
C ARG A 150 14.53 15.68 -51.78
N LYS A 151 14.06 16.19 -52.90
CA LYS A 151 13.97 15.47 -54.17
C LYS A 151 15.38 15.23 -54.71
N ASP A 152 15.47 14.24 -55.58
CA ASP A 152 16.51 14.03 -56.60
C ASP A 152 17.76 13.23 -56.21
N GLN A 153 17.81 12.01 -56.79
CA GLN A 153 18.90 11.44 -57.62
C GLN A 153 18.48 9.99 -57.95
N ALA A 154 18.02 9.60 -59.15
CA ALA A 154 18.62 9.68 -60.49
C ALA A 154 19.93 8.88 -60.63
N ILE A 155 19.80 7.74 -61.35
CA ILE A 155 20.81 7.06 -62.20
C ILE A 155 21.89 6.22 -61.47
N HIS A 156 21.79 4.89 -61.58
CA HIS A 156 22.58 4.07 -62.52
C HIS A 156 22.02 2.65 -62.64
#